data_AF-A0A7C3LLJ8-F1
#
_entry.id   AF-A0A7C3LLJ8-F1
#
_cell.length_a   1.000
_cell.length_b   1.000
_cell.length_c   1.000
_cell.angle_alpha   90.00
_cell.angle_beta   90.00
_cell.angle_gamma   90.00
#
_symmetry.space_group_name_H-M   'P 1'
#
loop_
_entity.id
_entity.type
_entity.pdbx_description
1 polymer ?
#
loop_
_entity_poly.entity_id
_entity_poly.type
_entity_poly.pdbx_seq_one_letter_code
_entity_poly.pdbx_strand_id
1 'polypeptide(L)'
;MVAMNTTEGKVAWQAIVSAYAKPDLRKSIWQLVNTLVPFFGLFYLSMRSVDISLWLTLPLTILTGGFLIRAFIIFHDCGHGSFFRSQRANDWTGIVTGILAFTPYYRWRHQHAIHHATSGDLD
;
A
#
# COMPACT_ATOMS: atom_id res chain seq x y z
N MET A 1 3.70 13.40 -49.46
CA MET A 1 2.70 13.31 -48.37
C MET A 1 2.84 11.95 -47.71
N VAL A 2 3.51 11.88 -46.56
CA VAL A 2 3.62 10.64 -45.79
C VAL A 2 2.47 10.65 -44.79
N ALA A 3 1.53 9.73 -44.95
CA ALA A 3 0.42 9.54 -44.03
C ALA A 3 0.95 8.98 -42.70
N MET A 4 0.74 9.71 -41.60
CA MET A 4 0.93 9.17 -40.26
C MET A 4 -0.19 8.19 -39.97
N ASN A 5 0.16 6.90 -39.95
CA ASN A 5 -0.75 5.82 -39.64
C ASN A 5 -0.93 5.76 -38.10
N THR A 6 -2.04 6.30 -37.61
CA THR A 6 -2.47 6.19 -36.21
C THR A 6 -3.02 4.79 -35.97
N THR A 7 -2.14 3.83 -35.69
CA THR A 7 -2.55 2.56 -35.07
C THR A 7 -2.93 2.83 -33.61
N GLU A 8 -4.24 2.84 -33.35
CA GLU A 8 -4.89 2.32 -32.12
C GLU A 8 -4.51 2.94 -30.75
N GLY A 9 -5.28 3.95 -30.34
CA GLY A 9 -6.06 3.88 -29.09
C GLY A 9 -5.37 3.88 -27.71
N LYS A 10 -4.05 3.97 -27.59
CA LYS A 10 -3.37 4.20 -26.31
C LYS A 10 -2.48 5.43 -26.37
N VAL A 11 -2.74 6.39 -25.49
CA VAL A 11 -1.95 7.61 -25.34
C VAL A 11 -0.50 7.20 -25.03
N ALA A 12 0.49 7.84 -25.64
CA ALA A 12 1.91 7.41 -25.58
C ALA A 12 2.41 7.13 -24.14
N TRP A 13 1.91 7.85 -23.13
CA TRP A 13 2.25 7.63 -21.72
C TRP A 13 1.74 6.28 -21.18
N GLN A 14 0.56 5.80 -21.61
CA GLN A 14 -0.04 4.53 -21.17
C GLN A 14 0.83 3.35 -21.59
N ALA A 15 1.39 3.40 -22.81
CA ALA A 15 2.33 2.40 -23.30
C ALA A 15 3.60 2.37 -22.43
N ILE A 16 4.15 3.54 -22.07
CA ILE A 16 5.33 3.67 -21.22
C ILE A 16 5.08 3.08 -19.82
N VAL A 17 3.97 3.42 -19.16
CA VAL A 17 3.69 2.96 -17.79
C VAL A 17 3.22 1.51 -17.71
N SER A 18 2.75 0.93 -18.81
CA SER A 18 2.23 -0.46 -18.84
C SER A 18 3.26 -1.50 -18.41
N ALA A 19 4.55 -1.23 -18.61
CA ALA A 19 5.65 -2.08 -18.15
C ALA A 19 5.70 -2.20 -16.61
N TYR A 20 5.22 -1.19 -15.90
CA TYR A 20 5.22 -1.11 -14.43
C TYR A 20 3.85 -1.45 -13.82
N ALA A 21 2.82 -1.68 -14.63
CA ALA A 21 1.45 -1.92 -14.18
C ALA A 21 1.20 -3.36 -13.67
N LYS A 22 2.22 -4.23 -13.67
CA LYS A 22 2.09 -5.63 -13.27
C LYS A 22 2.72 -5.87 -11.89
N PRO A 23 2.05 -6.64 -11.00
CA PRO A 23 2.63 -7.02 -9.72
C PRO A 23 3.87 -7.91 -9.91
N ASP A 24 4.88 -7.69 -9.07
CA ASP A 24 6.10 -8.50 -9.00
C ASP A 24 6.19 -9.16 -7.61
N LEU A 25 6.13 -10.49 -7.58
CA LEU A 25 6.07 -11.25 -6.33
C LEU A 25 7.29 -11.01 -5.42
N ARG A 26 8.49 -10.90 -5.99
CA ARG A 26 9.71 -10.67 -5.20
C ARG A 26 9.67 -9.30 -4.54
N LYS A 27 9.25 -8.28 -5.28
CA LYS A 27 9.09 -6.92 -4.74
C LYS A 27 8.00 -6.88 -3.68
N SER A 28 6.85 -7.53 -3.91
CA SER A 28 5.75 -7.54 -2.92
C SER A 28 6.16 -8.22 -1.61
N ILE A 29 6.84 -9.38 -1.68
CA ILE A 29 7.37 -10.06 -0.49
C ILE A 29 8.42 -9.17 0.21
N TRP A 30 9.36 -8.60 -0.55
CA TRP A 30 10.38 -7.73 0.03
C TRP A 30 9.77 -6.51 0.72
N GLN A 31 8.78 -5.86 0.12
CA GLN A 31 8.06 -4.73 0.71
C GLN A 31 7.29 -5.13 1.98
N LEU A 32 6.70 -6.32 2.00
CA LEU A 32 6.02 -6.82 3.19
C LEU A 32 7.01 -7.07 4.34
N VAL A 33 8.12 -7.76 4.06
CA VAL A 33 9.17 -8.06 5.05
C VAL A 33 9.83 -6.78 5.56
N ASN A 34 10.27 -5.90 4.65
CA ASN A 34 10.94 -4.64 5.00
C ASN A 34 10.00 -3.59 5.63
N THR A 35 8.71 -3.90 5.75
CA THR A 35 7.73 -3.07 6.45
C THR A 35 7.35 -3.67 7.79
N LEU A 36 6.93 -4.95 7.81
CA LEU A 36 6.42 -5.58 9.02
C LEU A 36 7.53 -5.91 10.03
N VAL A 37 8.72 -6.35 9.58
CA VAL A 37 9.81 -6.69 10.50
C VAL A 37 10.30 -5.44 11.26
N PRO A 38 10.61 -4.31 10.59
CA PRO A 38 10.95 -3.08 11.30
C PRO A 38 9.79 -2.53 12.14
N PHE A 39 8.54 -2.62 11.66
CA PHE A 39 7.37 -2.20 12.43
C PHE A 39 7.30 -2.89 13.79
N PHE A 40 7.30 -4.23 13.83
CA PHE A 40 7.21 -4.97 15.09
C PHE A 40 8.45 -4.77 15.97
N GLY A 41 9.64 -4.68 15.36
CA GLY A 41 10.88 -4.39 16.09
C GLY A 41 10.84 -3.01 16.77
N LEU A 42 10.48 -1.96 16.02
CA LEU A 42 10.36 -0.60 16.54
C LEU A 42 9.20 -0.45 17.53
N PHE A 43 8.08 -1.12 17.29
CA PHE A 43 6.96 -1.15 18.22
C PHE A 43 7.39 -1.76 19.56
N TYR A 44 8.04 -2.93 19.55
CA TYR A 44 8.59 -3.53 20.76
C TYR A 44 9.58 -2.60 21.47
N LEU A 45 10.53 -2.02 20.73
CA LEU A 45 11.52 -1.09 21.31
C LEU A 45 10.85 0.16 21.89
N SER A 46 9.85 0.73 21.23
CA SER A 46 9.09 1.87 21.75
C SER A 46 8.44 1.53 23.09
N MET A 47 7.78 0.38 23.20
CA MET A 47 7.16 -0.10 24.46
C MET A 47 8.19 -0.32 25.56
N ARG A 48 9.37 -0.83 25.23
CA ARG A 48 10.44 -1.02 26.22
C ARG A 48 11.13 0.28 26.64
N SER A 49 11.15 1.28 25.77
CA SER A 49 11.82 2.55 26.04
C SER A 49 11.04 3.49 26.94
N VAL A 50 9.73 3.28 27.15
CA VAL A 50 8.88 4.11 28.02
C VAL A 50 9.45 4.17 29.44
N ASP A 51 9.88 3.02 29.98
CA ASP A 51 10.45 2.91 31.33
C ASP A 51 11.86 3.53 31.44
N ILE A 52 12.49 3.84 30.30
CA ILE A 52 13.88 4.32 30.23
C ILE A 52 13.91 5.84 30.03
N SER A 53 13.23 6.35 28.99
CA SER A 53 13.19 7.76 28.65
C SER A 53 12.12 8.07 27.63
N LEU A 54 11.28 9.07 27.93
CA LEU A 54 10.31 9.60 26.97
C LEU A 54 10.99 10.24 25.75
N TRP A 55 12.16 10.87 25.93
CA TRP A 55 12.92 11.46 24.82
C TRP A 55 13.49 10.42 23.85
N LEU A 56 13.72 9.19 24.31
CA LEU A 56 14.04 8.05 23.45
C LEU A 56 12.78 7.42 22.83
N THR A 57 11.70 7.34 23.61
CA THR A 57 10.42 6.76 23.19
C THR A 57 9.80 7.53 22.03
N LEU A 58 9.86 8.86 22.06
CA LEU A 58 9.27 9.74 21.04
C LEU A 58 9.79 9.44 19.61
N PRO A 59 11.10 9.51 19.31
CA PRO A 59 11.59 9.22 17.97
C PRO A 59 11.31 7.77 17.54
N LEU A 60 11.40 6.79 18.45
CA LEU A 60 11.04 5.40 18.14
C LEU A 60 9.57 5.28 17.74
N THR A 61 8.67 5.94 18.45
CA THR A 61 7.23 5.94 18.16
C THR A 61 6.91 6.61 16.82
N ILE A 62 7.60 7.72 16.50
CA ILE A 62 7.47 8.37 15.18
C ILE A 62 7.89 7.42 14.06
N LEU A 63 9.04 6.74 14.23
CA LEU A 63 9.50 5.75 13.25
C LEU A 63 8.53 4.57 13.12
N THR A 64 8.02 4.05 14.23
CA THR A 64 6.96 3.02 14.25
C THR A 64 5.73 3.48 13.47
N GLY A 65 5.28 4.72 13.67
CA GLY A 65 4.17 5.32 12.93
C GLY A 65 4.44 5.41 11.42
N GLY A 66 5.66 5.76 11.03
CA GLY A 66 6.08 5.74 9.61
C GLY A 66 5.95 4.35 8.97
N PHE A 67 6.34 3.29 9.69
CA PHE A 67 6.15 1.92 9.22
C PHE A 67 4.69 1.46 9.24
N LEU A 68 3.87 1.97 10.17
CA LEU A 68 2.43 1.72 10.17
C LEU A 68 1.77 2.34 8.92
N ILE A 69 2.18 3.54 8.52
CA ILE A 69 1.72 4.17 7.26
C ILE A 69 2.14 3.30 6.06
N ARG A 70 3.37 2.76 6.04
CA ARG A 70 3.78 1.81 4.99
C ARG A 70 2.90 0.55 4.96
N ALA A 71 2.53 0.00 6.11
CA ALA A 71 1.60 -1.11 6.17
C ALA A 71 0.21 -0.73 5.62
N PHE A 72 -0.24 0.50 5.86
CA PHE A 72 -1.47 1.04 5.28
C PHE A 72 -1.38 1.23 3.75
N ILE A 73 -0.22 1.61 3.21
CA ILE A 73 -0.01 1.68 1.75
C ILE A 73 -0.12 0.28 1.13
N ILE A 74 0.49 -0.74 1.75
CA ILE A 74 0.36 -2.14 1.30
C ILE A 74 -1.10 -2.62 1.39
N PHE A 75 -1.79 -2.29 2.48
CA PHE A 75 -3.23 -2.53 2.66
C PHE A 75 -4.07 -1.90 1.53
N HIS A 76 -3.80 -0.63 1.20
CA HIS A 76 -4.46 0.10 0.14
C HIS A 76 -4.25 -0.56 -1.23
N ASP A 77 -3.01 -0.93 -1.56
CA ASP A 77 -2.68 -1.58 -2.84
C ASP A 77 -3.29 -2.99 -2.94
N CYS A 78 -3.39 -3.70 -1.82
CA CYS A 78 -4.16 -4.93 -1.74
C CYS A 78 -5.66 -4.67 -1.99
N GLY A 79 -6.22 -3.56 -1.51
CA GLY A 79 -7.59 -3.13 -1.77
C GLY A 79 -7.87 -2.94 -3.28
N HIS A 80 -6.89 -2.40 -4.00
CA HIS A 80 -6.90 -2.28 -5.47
C HIS A 80 -6.63 -3.59 -6.21
N GLY A 81 -6.16 -4.63 -5.51
CA GLY A 81 -5.75 -5.89 -6.12
C GLY A 81 -4.43 -5.81 -6.89
N SER A 82 -3.65 -4.74 -6.71
CA SER A 82 -2.41 -4.48 -7.47
C SER A 82 -1.15 -4.99 -6.78
N PHE A 83 -1.20 -5.34 -5.50
CA PHE A 83 -0.01 -5.73 -4.74
C PHE A 83 0.48 -7.15 -5.07
N PHE A 84 -0.43 -8.12 -5.22
CA PHE A 84 -0.16 -9.48 -5.70
C PHE A 84 -0.96 -9.79 -6.96
N ARG A 85 -0.49 -10.76 -7.75
CA ARG A 85 -1.26 -11.28 -8.90
C ARG A 85 -2.56 -11.99 -8.49
N SER A 86 -2.59 -12.58 -7.29
CA SER A 86 -3.75 -13.31 -6.78
C SER A 86 -4.61 -12.41 -5.90
N GLN A 87 -5.90 -12.27 -6.24
CA GLN A 87 -6.83 -11.51 -5.40
C GLN A 87 -6.96 -12.10 -4.01
N ARG A 88 -6.93 -13.43 -3.86
CA ARG A 88 -6.96 -14.09 -2.56
C ARG A 88 -5.76 -13.71 -1.70
N ALA A 89 -4.57 -13.58 -2.30
CA ALA A 89 -3.37 -13.16 -1.58
C ALA A 89 -3.44 -11.68 -1.16
N ASN A 90 -3.99 -10.82 -2.04
CA ASN A 90 -4.29 -9.42 -1.70
C ASN A 90 -5.28 -9.34 -0.53
N ASP A 91 -6.37 -10.09 -0.58
CA ASP A 91 -7.39 -10.06 0.48
C ASP A 91 -6.81 -10.48 1.84
N TRP A 92 -6.08 -11.59 1.89
CA TRP A 92 -5.45 -12.04 3.14
C TRP A 92 -4.44 -11.04 3.68
N THR A 93 -3.57 -10.51 2.81
CA THR A 93 -2.55 -9.53 3.22
C THR A 93 -3.21 -8.25 3.70
N GLY A 94 -4.22 -7.75 2.98
CA GLY A 94 -5.00 -6.59 3.35
C GLY A 94 -5.79 -6.77 4.65
N ILE A 95 -6.31 -7.95 4.95
CA ILE A 95 -6.93 -8.22 6.26
C ILE A 95 -5.89 -8.10 7.38
N VAL A 96 -4.73 -8.73 7.22
CA VAL A 96 -3.66 -8.71 8.24
C VAL A 96 -3.13 -7.29 8.48
N THR A 97 -2.80 -6.56 7.41
CA THR A 97 -2.31 -5.17 7.54
C THR A 97 -3.42 -4.21 7.98
N GLY A 98 -4.68 -4.48 7.60
CA GLY A 98 -5.85 -3.74 8.06
C GLY A 98 -6.10 -3.87 9.56
N ILE A 99 -5.84 -5.03 10.16
CA ILE A 99 -5.89 -5.21 11.62
C ILE A 99 -4.88 -4.29 12.32
N LEU A 100 -3.65 -4.19 11.80
CA LEU A 100 -2.62 -3.29 12.34
C LEU A 100 -3.04 -1.83 12.26
N ALA A 101 -3.71 -1.44 11.17
CA ALA A 101 -4.23 -0.09 10.95
C ALA A 101 -5.62 0.14 11.57
N PHE A 102 -6.15 -0.82 12.35
CA PHE A 102 -7.50 -0.78 12.93
C PHE A 102 -8.61 -0.45 11.90
N THR A 103 -8.44 -0.93 10.67
CA THR A 103 -9.30 -0.60 9.52
C THR A 103 -9.86 -1.88 8.90
N PRO A 104 -11.18 -2.12 8.95
CA PRO A 104 -11.80 -3.32 8.39
C PRO A 104 -11.65 -3.39 6.86
N TYR A 105 -10.87 -4.36 6.37
CA TYR A 105 -10.43 -4.45 4.97
C TYR A 105 -11.57 -4.40 3.94
N TYR A 106 -12.55 -5.30 4.02
CA TYR A 106 -13.60 -5.37 2.99
C TYR A 106 -14.49 -4.13 2.93
N ARG A 107 -14.84 -3.56 4.10
CA ARG A 107 -15.62 -2.32 4.17
C ARG A 107 -14.84 -1.17 3.56
N TRP A 108 -13.59 -1.01 3.99
CA TRP A 108 -12.73 0.06 3.49
C TRP A 108 -12.49 -0.09 1.99
N ARG A 109 -12.18 -1.31 1.49
CA ARG A 109 -11.98 -1.58 0.06
C ARG A 109 -13.18 -1.15 -0.78
N HIS A 110 -14.39 -1.46 -0.33
CA HIS A 110 -15.61 -1.06 -1.01
C HIS A 110 -15.80 0.46 -1.04
N GLN A 111 -15.68 1.11 0.13
CA GLN A 111 -15.80 2.56 0.24
C GLN A 111 -14.72 3.30 -0.56
N HIS A 112 -13.50 2.76 -0.58
CA HIS A 112 -12.36 3.30 -1.31
C HIS A 112 -12.54 3.18 -2.82
N ALA A 113 -13.10 2.07 -3.30
CA ALA A 113 -13.46 1.92 -4.71
C ALA A 113 -14.53 2.93 -5.14
N ILE A 114 -15.54 3.18 -4.31
CA ILE A 114 -16.54 4.24 -4.55
C ILE A 114 -15.85 5.60 -4.57
N HIS A 115 -15.01 5.90 -3.57
CA HIS A 115 -14.25 7.14 -3.51
C HIS A 115 -13.46 7.39 -4.80
N HIS A 116 -12.74 6.39 -5.31
CA HIS A 116 -12.03 6.55 -6.58
C HIS A 116 -12.94 6.70 -7.80
N ALA A 117 -14.12 6.09 -7.81
CA ALA A 117 -15.08 6.20 -8.90
C ALA A 117 -15.78 7.57 -8.94
N THR A 118 -15.98 8.22 -7.79
CA THR A 118 -16.74 9.47 -7.67
C THR A 118 -15.88 10.69 -7.32
N SER A 119 -14.56 10.52 -7.15
CA SER A 119 -13.68 11.64 -6.80
C SER A 119 -13.56 12.62 -7.96
N GLY A 120 -13.93 13.88 -7.70
CA GLY A 120 -13.93 14.93 -8.72
C GLY A 120 -15.16 14.90 -9.64
N ASP A 121 -16.19 14.14 -9.28
CA ASP A 121 -17.51 14.24 -9.89
C ASP A 121 -18.21 15.52 -9.39
N LEU A 122 -18.54 16.43 -10.30
CA LEU A 122 -19.14 17.75 -10.00
C LEU A 122 -20.58 17.86 -10.52
N ASP A 123 -21.11 16.79 -11.10
CA ASP A 123 -22.51 16.67 -11.54
C ASP A 123 -23.44 16.25 -10.38
#